data_AF-A0A8T7AU66-F1
#
_entry.id   AF-A0A8T7AU66-F1
#
_cell.length_a   1.000
_cell.length_b   1.000
_cell.length_c   1.000
_cell.angle_alpha   90.00
_cell.angle_beta   90.00
_cell.angle_gamma   90.00
#
_symmetry.space_group_name_H-M   'P 1'
#
loop_
_entity.id
_entity.type
_entity.pdbx_description
1 polymer ?
#
loop_
_entity_poly.entity_id
_entity_poly.type
_entity_poly.pdbx_seq_one_letter_code
_entity_poly.pdbx_strand_id
1 'polypeptide(L)'
;GTVIIMMPLAVPAAIATSADLAVTIGAVLSGGLFGDHSSPVSETTILSSTGADTTPLAHFKTQMPYAITNGFIALFIFVLAGLRANPWLAIGAVALQLGVMLLLKKSRSPALVNA
;
A
#
# COMPACT_ATOMS: atom_id res chain seq x y z
N GLY A 1 2.70 7.19 -12.46
CA GLY A 1 4.04 7.77 -12.70
C GLY A 1 5.16 6.91 -12.15
N THR A 2 5.19 6.70 -10.83
CA THR A 2 6.31 6.03 -10.11
C THR A 2 6.71 4.67 -10.68
N VAL A 3 5.76 3.80 -11.02
CA VAL A 3 6.06 2.46 -11.58
C VAL A 3 6.84 2.55 -12.89
N ILE A 4 6.46 3.48 -13.78
CA ILE A 4 7.09 3.65 -15.10
C ILE A 4 8.55 4.11 -14.95
N ILE A 5 8.83 4.95 -13.95
CA ILE A 5 10.18 5.43 -13.67
C ILE A 5 11.02 4.35 -12.96
N MET A 6 10.41 3.60 -12.04
CA MET A 6 11.12 2.64 -11.19
C MET A 6 11.39 1.30 -11.89
N MET A 7 10.50 0.80 -12.76
CA MET A 7 10.68 -0.52 -13.38
C MET A 7 11.93 -0.66 -14.24
N PRO A 8 12.28 0.30 -15.12
CA PRO A 8 13.51 0.24 -15.90
C PRO A 8 14.78 0.25 -15.06
N LEU A 9 14.71 0.68 -13.80
CA LEU A 9 15.82 0.66 -12.85
C LEU A 9 15.82 -0.65 -12.03
N ALA A 10 14.66 -1.05 -11.54
CA ALA A 10 14.51 -2.18 -10.63
C ALA A 10 14.71 -3.54 -11.32
N VAL A 11 14.22 -3.71 -12.55
CA VAL A 11 14.33 -4.99 -13.27
C VAL A 11 15.79 -5.34 -13.60
N PRO A 12 16.60 -4.44 -14.20
CA PRO A 12 18.02 -4.74 -14.42
C PRO A 12 18.79 -4.95 -13.11
N ALA A 13 18.47 -4.20 -12.06
CA ALA A 13 19.11 -4.37 -10.75
C ALA A 13 18.81 -5.75 -10.14
N ALA A 14 17.58 -6.25 -10.26
CA ALA A 14 17.23 -7.60 -9.81
C ALA A 14 17.98 -8.68 -10.59
N ILE A 15 18.09 -8.55 -11.91
CA ILE A 15 18.86 -9.47 -12.74
C ILE A 15 20.34 -9.46 -12.33
N ALA A 16 20.93 -8.28 -12.17
CA ALA A 16 22.34 -8.13 -11.79
C ALA A 16 22.67 -8.69 -10.41
N THR A 17 21.71 -8.67 -9.48
CA THR A 17 21.86 -9.19 -8.11
C THR A 17 21.33 -10.60 -7.93
N SER A 18 20.81 -11.23 -8.98
CA SER A 18 20.09 -12.52 -8.91
C SER A 18 18.94 -12.52 -7.90
N ALA A 19 18.32 -11.35 -7.68
CA ALA A 19 17.13 -11.23 -6.84
C ALA A 19 15.90 -11.78 -7.56
N ASP A 20 14.92 -12.25 -6.80
CA ASP A 20 13.68 -12.76 -7.37
C ASP A 20 12.92 -11.65 -8.12
N LEU A 21 12.69 -11.88 -9.42
CA LEU A 21 12.08 -10.89 -10.29
C LEU A 21 10.61 -10.65 -9.95
N ALA A 22 9.87 -11.69 -9.55
CA ALA A 22 8.46 -11.57 -9.20
C ALA A 22 8.29 -10.75 -7.92
N VAL A 23 9.12 -11.00 -6.91
CA VAL A 23 9.14 -10.22 -5.66
C VAL A 23 9.54 -8.77 -5.94
N THR A 24 10.56 -8.54 -6.78
CA THR A 24 11.00 -7.18 -7.13
C THR A 24 9.91 -6.40 -7.85
N ILE A 25 9.30 -7.00 -8.87
CA ILE A 25 8.21 -6.37 -9.63
C ILE A 25 7.02 -6.08 -8.70
N GLY A 26 6.65 -7.06 -7.85
CA GLY A 26 5.59 -6.90 -6.86
C GLY A 26 5.86 -5.75 -5.88
N ALA A 27 7.10 -5.60 -5.42
CA ALA A 27 7.50 -4.52 -4.51
C ALA A 27 7.37 -3.14 -5.17
N VAL A 28 7.83 -3.00 -6.41
CA VAL A 28 7.73 -1.73 -7.16
C VAL A 28 6.27 -1.38 -7.46
N LEU A 29 5.45 -2.34 -7.89
CA LEU A 29 4.02 -2.12 -8.14
C LEU A 29 3.30 -1.70 -6.86
N SER A 30 3.55 -2.41 -5.76
CA SER A 30 2.92 -2.11 -4.46
C SER A 30 3.32 -0.74 -3.92
N GLY A 31 4.61 -0.37 -4.05
CA GLY A 31 5.09 0.96 -3.67
C GLY A 31 4.50 2.08 -4.52
N GLY A 32 4.36 1.84 -5.84
CA GLY A 32 3.70 2.77 -6.75
C GLY A 32 2.22 2.98 -6.40
N LEU A 33 1.49 1.91 -6.09
CA LEU A 33 0.09 1.97 -5.68
C LEU A 33 -0.09 2.68 -4.33
N PHE A 34 0.80 2.41 -3.37
CA PHE A 34 0.82 3.13 -2.10
C PHE A 34 1.02 4.64 -2.31
N GLY A 35 1.94 5.03 -3.20
CA GLY A 35 2.18 6.43 -3.53
C GLY A 35 0.99 7.12 -4.18
N ASP A 36 0.27 6.43 -5.07
CA ASP A 36 -0.97 6.94 -5.68
C ASP A 36 -2.06 7.18 -4.62
N HIS A 37 -2.29 6.19 -3.76
CA HIS A 37 -3.31 6.28 -2.72
C HIS A 37 -2.99 7.33 -1.63
N SER A 38 -1.71 7.57 -1.37
CA SER A 38 -1.23 8.51 -0.35
C SER A 38 -1.03 9.93 -0.90
N SER A 39 -1.59 10.26 -2.06
CA SER A 39 -1.50 11.59 -2.67
C SER A 39 -2.88 12.28 -2.69
N PRO A 40 -3.04 13.47 -2.09
CA PRO A 40 -4.31 14.20 -2.12
C PRO A 40 -4.70 14.70 -3.53
N VAL A 41 -3.78 14.65 -4.49
CA VAL A 41 -3.99 15.07 -5.88
C VAL A 41 -4.09 13.90 -6.86
N SER A 42 -4.09 12.65 -6.37
CA SER A 42 -4.28 11.49 -7.24
C SER A 42 -5.72 11.44 -7.80
N GLU A 43 -5.86 11.01 -9.04
CA GLU A 43 -7.15 10.73 -9.69
C GLU A 43 -8.00 9.77 -8.84
N THR A 44 -7.38 8.75 -8.24
CA THR A 44 -8.06 7.80 -7.36
C THR A 44 -8.67 8.49 -6.15
N THR A 45 -7.94 9.43 -5.53
CA THR A 45 -8.41 10.18 -4.36
C THR A 45 -9.53 11.14 -4.73
N ILE A 46 -9.42 11.84 -5.87
CA ILE A 46 -10.43 12.78 -6.36
C ILE A 46 -11.74 12.06 -6.70
N LEU A 47 -11.65 10.93 -7.41
CA LEU A 47 -12.82 10.15 -7.79
C LEU A 47 -13.48 9.50 -6.56
N SER A 48 -12.69 8.93 -5.65
CA SER A 48 -13.20 8.32 -4.41
C SER A 48 -13.83 9.34 -3.47
N SER A 49 -13.28 10.56 -3.38
CA SER A 49 -13.88 11.62 -2.56
C SER A 49 -15.21 12.12 -3.14
N THR A 50 -15.31 12.19 -4.47
CA THR A 50 -16.55 12.56 -5.16
C THR A 50 -17.65 11.54 -4.90
N GLY A 51 -17.34 10.24 -4.98
CA GLY A 51 -18.29 9.18 -4.65
C GLY A 51 -18.69 9.13 -3.15
N ALA A 52 -17.86 9.69 -2.28
CA ALA A 52 -18.12 9.78 -0.83
C ALA A 52 -18.75 11.12 -0.40
N ASP A 53 -19.08 12.02 -1.33
CA ASP A 53 -19.60 13.37 -1.07
C ASP A 53 -18.71 14.19 -0.10
N THR A 54 -17.39 14.12 -0.30
CA THR A 54 -16.40 14.83 0.52
C THR A 54 -15.32 15.49 -0.33
N THR A 55 -14.57 16.42 0.25
CA THR A 55 -13.41 17.02 -0.44
C THR A 55 -12.24 16.03 -0.52
N PRO A 56 -11.40 16.08 -1.58
CA PRO A 56 -10.23 15.22 -1.72
C PRO A 56 -9.30 15.25 -0.50
N LEU A 57 -9.08 16.44 0.07
CA LEU A 57 -8.23 16.61 1.25
C LEU A 57 -8.84 15.99 2.51
N ALA A 58 -10.16 16.10 2.71
CA ALA A 58 -10.84 15.47 3.84
C ALA A 58 -10.81 13.94 3.71
N HIS A 59 -11.12 13.42 2.52
CA HIS A 59 -11.03 11.99 2.22
C HIS A 59 -9.60 11.47 2.50
N PHE A 60 -8.59 12.11 1.92
CA PHE A 60 -7.17 11.80 2.12
C PHE A 60 -6.80 11.73 3.61
N LYS A 61 -7.14 12.74 4.41
CA LYS A 61 -6.81 12.78 5.85
C LYS A 61 -7.41 11.61 6.62
N THR A 62 -8.63 11.18 6.28
CA THR A 62 -9.25 10.03 6.95
C THR A 62 -8.61 8.70 6.55
N GLN A 63 -8.12 8.59 5.29
CA GLN A 63 -7.50 7.37 4.74
C GLN A 63 -6.03 7.20 5.14
N MET A 64 -5.29 8.29 5.35
CA MET A 64 -3.85 8.27 5.65
C MET A 64 -3.41 7.27 6.74
N PRO A 65 -4.10 7.16 7.89
CA PRO A 65 -3.73 6.19 8.92
C PRO A 65 -3.81 4.73 8.44
N TYR A 66 -4.78 4.40 7.59
CA TYR A 66 -4.91 3.07 6.99
C TYR A 66 -3.83 2.84 5.93
N ALA A 67 -3.58 3.84 5.08
CA ALA A 67 -2.56 3.80 4.04
C ALA A 67 -1.16 3.55 4.64
N ILE A 68 -0.78 4.30 5.66
CA ILE A 68 0.52 4.18 6.34
C ILE A 68 0.67 2.78 6.97
N THR A 69 -0.36 2.31 7.68
CA THR A 69 -0.33 0.99 8.33
C THR A 69 -0.13 -0.12 7.29
N ASN A 70 -0.86 -0.04 6.18
CA ASN A 70 -0.73 -1.00 5.08
C ASN A 70 0.64 -0.94 4.41
N GLY A 71 1.16 0.28 4.21
CA GLY A 71 2.49 0.52 3.64
C GLY A 71 3.61 -0.09 4.49
N PHE A 72 3.54 0.05 5.81
CA PHE A 72 4.50 -0.59 6.72
C PHE A 72 4.42 -2.12 6.66
N ILE A 73 3.22 -2.70 6.68
CA ILE A 73 3.06 -4.16 6.57
C ILE A 73 3.65 -4.66 5.25
N ALA A 74 3.33 -4.00 4.14
CA ALA A 74 3.85 -4.37 2.82
C ALA A 74 5.38 -4.29 2.77
N LEU A 75 5.98 -3.22 3.33
CA LEU A 75 7.44 -3.05 3.39
C LEU A 75 8.12 -4.25 4.07
N PHE A 76 7.67 -4.62 5.27
CA PHE A 76 8.27 -5.75 6.01
C PHE A 76 8.10 -7.08 5.27
N ILE A 77 6.93 -7.31 4.67
CA ILE A 77 6.67 -8.55 3.92
C ILE A 77 7.55 -8.63 2.68
N PHE A 78 7.72 -7.56 1.91
CA PHE A 78 8.58 -7.59 0.73
C PHE A 78 10.05 -7.80 1.07
N VAL A 79 10.52 -7.23 2.19
CA VAL A 79 11.88 -7.53 2.70
C VAL A 79 12.01 -9.02 3.02
N LEU A 80 11.04 -9.59 3.73
CA LEU A 80 11.06 -11.03 4.06
C LEU A 80 10.95 -11.92 2.82
N ALA A 81 10.13 -11.53 1.84
CA ALA A 81 9.95 -12.25 0.58
C ALA A 81 11.21 -12.22 -0.29
N GLY A 82 11.97 -11.12 -0.25
CA GLY A 82 13.27 -11.02 -0.94
C GLY A 82 14.34 -11.92 -0.31
N LEU A 83 14.29 -12.15 1.00
CA LEU A 83 15.18 -13.07 1.70
C LEU A 83 14.77 -14.54 1.55
N ARG A 84 13.45 -14.78 1.49
CA ARG A 84 12.85 -16.11 1.41
C ARG A 84 11.74 -16.04 0.37
N ALA A 85 11.99 -16.54 -0.84
CA ALA A 85 11.02 -16.61 -1.94
C ALA A 85 9.91 -17.65 -1.65
N ASN A 86 9.12 -17.40 -0.60
CA ASN A 86 8.06 -18.28 -0.11
C ASN A 86 6.69 -17.64 -0.40
N PRO A 87 5.85 -18.27 -1.25
CA PRO A 87 4.55 -17.71 -1.63
C PRO A 87 3.55 -17.59 -0.47
N TRP A 88 3.72 -18.38 0.61
CA TRP A 88 2.87 -18.30 1.80
C TRP A 88 3.00 -16.96 2.52
N LEU A 89 4.13 -16.25 2.37
CA LEU A 89 4.31 -14.90 2.94
C LEU A 89 3.32 -13.90 2.34
N ALA A 90 3.00 -14.02 1.05
CA ALA A 90 2.02 -13.14 0.39
C ALA A 90 0.60 -13.37 0.93
N ILE A 91 0.22 -14.64 1.12
CA ILE A 91 -1.09 -15.01 1.68
C ILE A 91 -1.20 -14.50 3.13
N GLY A 92 -0.15 -14.73 3.94
CA GLY A 92 -0.08 -14.22 5.31
C GLY A 92 -0.16 -12.70 5.39
N ALA A 93 0.48 -12.00 4.44
CA ALA A 93 0.43 -10.54 4.35
C ALA A 93 -0.98 -10.02 4.09
N VAL A 94 -1.70 -10.60 3.12
CA VAL A 94 -3.08 -10.21 2.81
C VAL A 94 -3.99 -10.45 4.02
N ALA A 95 -3.87 -11.61 4.68
CA ALA A 95 -4.62 -11.91 5.88
C ALA A 95 -4.34 -10.91 7.03
N LEU A 96 -3.06 -10.56 7.23
CA LEU A 96 -2.64 -9.57 8.22
C LEU A 96 -3.20 -8.17 7.90
N GLN A 97 -3.13 -7.74 6.65
CA GLN A 97 -3.67 -6.45 6.21
C GLN A 97 -5.18 -6.36 6.46
N LEU A 98 -5.94 -7.40 6.07
CA LEU A 98 -7.38 -7.47 6.33
C LEU A 98 -7.69 -7.45 7.83
N GLY A 99 -6.96 -8.25 8.62
CA GLY A 99 -7.13 -8.29 10.07
C GLY A 99 -6.91 -6.92 10.72
N VAL A 100 -5.83 -6.22 10.34
CA VAL A 100 -5.51 -4.88 10.86
C VAL A 100 -6.56 -3.85 10.43
N MET A 101 -7.03 -3.88 9.19
CA MET A 101 -8.10 -2.98 8.72
C MET A 101 -9.40 -3.18 9.49
N LEU A 102 -9.79 -4.43 9.79
CA LEU A 102 -10.98 -4.75 10.58
C LEU A 102 -10.87 -4.25 12.03
N LEU A 103 -9.68 -4.37 12.64
CA LEU A 103 -9.42 -3.87 13.99
C LEU A 103 -9.46 -2.33 14.05
N LEU A 104 -8.88 -1.65 13.07
CA LEU A 104 -8.91 -0.19 12.98
C LEU A 104 -10.34 0.34 12.77
N LYS A 105 -11.16 -0.34 11.96
CA LYS A 105 -12.59 -0.03 11.81
C LYS A 105 -13.34 -0.14 13.15
N LYS A 106 -13.09 -1.20 13.91
CA LYS A 106 -13.70 -1.41 15.23
C LYS A 106 -13.30 -0.33 16.24
N SER A 107 -12.02 0.07 16.26
CA SER A 107 -11.50 1.06 17.21
C SER A 107 -11.97 2.49 16.94
N ARG A 108 -12.32 2.84 15.70
CA ARG A 108 -12.78 4.18 15.33
C ARG A 108 -14.29 4.40 15.45
N SER A 109 -15.06 3.35 15.72
CA SER A 109 -16.53 3.40 15.68
C SER A 109 -17.26 4.03 16.89
N PRO A 110 -16.61 4.58 17.94
CA PRO A 110 -17.32 5.44 18.89
C PRO A 110 -16.67 6.81 19.23
N ALA A 111 -15.46 7.13 18.78
CA ALA A 111 -14.72 8.29 19.30
C ALA A 111 -14.72 9.56 18.42
N LEU A 112 -15.09 9.48 17.15
CA LEU A 112 -15.03 10.61 16.19
C LEU A 112 -16.41 11.17 15.78
N VAL A 113 -17.50 10.62 16.31
CA VAL A 113 -18.87 11.13 16.07
C VAL A 113 -19.25 12.24 17.06
N ASN A 114 -18.48 12.41 18.15
CA ASN A 114 -18.75 13.37 19.23
C ASN A 114 -17.64 14.43 19.41
N ALA A 115 -16.85 14.73 18.38
CA ALA A 115 -15.83 15.77 18.41
C ALA A 115 -16.07 16.81 17.32
#